data_AF-A0AAD6D8F7-F1
#
_entry.id   AF-A0AAD6D8F7-F1
#
_cell.length_a   1.000
_cell.length_b   1.000
_cell.length_c   1.000
_cell.angle_alpha   90.00
_cell.angle_beta   90.00
_cell.angle_gamma   90.00
#
_symmetry.space_group_name_H-M   'P 1'
#
loop_
_entity.id
_entity.type
_entity.pdbx_description
1 polymer ?
#
loop_
_entity_poly.entity_id
_entity_poly.type
_entity_poly.pdbx_seq_one_letter_code
_entity_poly.pdbx_strand_id
1 'polypeptide(L)'
;MTCEHVDTLGVLPLEWWEKWDARRLKFTEDARPINRNHLRSWCDRFEDSVQQPRRDSGVQTFDARETKAFFDMLRPMLSFRPEDRPTTKQILESEWMLKWAMPEYVKTQDKA
;
A
#
# COMPACT_ATOMS: atom_id res chain seq x y z
N MET A 1 -2.17 9.66 11.73
CA MET A 1 -2.17 8.28 11.22
C MET A 1 -3.38 8.04 10.32
N THR A 2 -4.63 8.15 10.81
CA THR A 2 -5.84 7.91 9.98
C THR A 2 -5.91 8.77 8.70
N CYS A 3 -5.51 10.04 8.76
CA CYS A 3 -5.43 10.92 7.59
C CYS A 3 -4.47 10.40 6.52
N GLU A 4 -3.33 9.79 6.89
CA GLU A 4 -2.39 9.22 5.93
C GLU A 4 -2.99 8.00 5.22
N HIS A 5 -3.79 7.19 5.92
CA HIS A 5 -4.53 6.09 5.30
C HIS A 5 -5.55 6.61 4.29
N VAL A 6 -6.29 7.68 4.64
CA VAL A 6 -7.28 8.27 3.75
C VAL A 6 -6.63 8.86 2.50
N ASP A 7 -5.52 9.59 2.66
CA ASP A 7 -4.77 10.15 1.53
C ASP A 7 -4.24 9.06 0.58
N THR A 8 -3.93 7.87 1.12
CA THR A 8 -3.29 6.78 0.37
C THR A 8 -4.30 5.83 -0.28
N LEU A 9 -5.34 5.46 0.46
CA LEU A 9 -6.28 4.39 0.12
C LEU A 9 -7.65 4.92 -0.32
N GLY A 10 -7.93 6.19 -0.06
CA GLY A 10 -9.24 6.81 -0.25
C GLY A 10 -10.04 6.90 1.04
N VAL A 11 -11.27 7.39 0.92
CA VAL A 11 -12.16 7.64 2.07
C VAL A 11 -12.49 6.34 2.80
N LEU A 12 -12.57 6.43 4.12
CA LEU A 12 -13.04 5.31 4.96
C LEU A 12 -14.45 4.86 4.53
N PRO A 13 -14.86 3.62 4.86
CA PRO A 13 -16.26 3.23 4.80
C PRO A 13 -17.15 4.27 5.47
N LEU A 14 -18.30 4.58 4.86
CA LEU A 14 -19.13 5.73 5.23
C LEU A 14 -19.46 5.74 6.72
N GLU A 15 -19.81 4.60 7.29
CA GLU A 15 -20.18 4.50 8.70
C GLU A 15 -19.00 4.75 9.67
N TRP A 16 -17.76 4.60 9.21
CA TRP A 16 -16.55 4.96 9.97
C TRP A 16 -16.17 6.42 9.73
N TRP A 17 -16.31 6.88 8.49
CA TRP A 17 -16.10 8.27 8.11
C TRP A 17 -17.00 9.21 8.92
N GLU A 18 -18.29 8.89 9.03
CA GLU A 18 -19.25 9.70 9.78
C GLU A 18 -18.95 9.74 11.29
N LYS A 19 -18.49 8.62 11.86
CA LYS A 19 -18.16 8.50 13.29
C LYS A 19 -16.81 9.12 13.67
N TRP A 20 -15.95 9.41 12.69
CA TRP A 20 -14.63 9.96 12.96
C TRP A 20 -14.69 11.49 13.17
N ASP A 21 -15.10 11.95 14.35
CA ASP A 21 -15.27 13.40 14.64
C ASP A 21 -14.02 14.23 14.36
N ALA A 22 -12.84 13.70 14.70
CA ALA A 22 -11.57 14.37 14.46
C ALA A 22 -11.25 14.59 12.96
N ARG A 23 -12.00 13.95 12.03
CA ARG A 23 -11.87 14.23 10.59
C ARG A 23 -12.14 15.67 10.26
N ARG A 24 -13.04 16.35 10.98
CA ARG A 24 -13.43 17.75 10.70
C ARG A 24 -12.27 18.73 10.82
N LEU A 25 -11.22 18.36 11.56
CA LEU A 25 -9.98 19.13 11.69
C LEU A 25 -9.03 18.93 10.50
N LYS A 26 -9.28 17.93 9.66
CA LYS A 26 -8.35 17.44 8.62
C LYS A 26 -8.98 17.36 7.23
N PHE A 27 -10.30 17.25 7.13
CA PHE A 27 -11.04 17.06 5.89
C PHE A 27 -12.35 17.85 5.90
N THR A 28 -12.76 18.33 4.71
CA THR A 28 -14.09 18.88 4.46
C THR A 28 -15.14 17.76 4.46
N GLU A 29 -16.43 18.13 4.40
CA GLU A 29 -17.51 17.14 4.27
C GLU A 29 -17.37 16.29 3.01
N ASP A 30 -16.97 16.90 1.89
CA ASP A 30 -16.66 16.24 0.60
C ASP A 30 -15.32 15.46 0.60
N ALA A 31 -14.79 15.12 1.78
CA ALA A 31 -13.54 14.37 1.97
C ALA A 31 -12.29 14.99 1.34
N ARG A 32 -12.27 16.32 1.16
CA ARG A 32 -11.07 17.03 0.69
C ARG A 32 -10.19 17.41 1.87
N PRO A 33 -8.88 17.18 1.82
CA PRO A 33 -7.98 17.60 2.90
C PRO A 33 -8.02 19.11 3.13
N ILE A 34 -8.00 19.51 4.40
CA ILE A 34 -7.90 20.92 4.82
C ILE A 34 -6.43 21.23 5.12
N ASN A 35 -5.91 22.32 4.56
CA ASN A 35 -4.54 22.83 4.81
C ASN A 35 -3.43 21.80 4.58
N ARG A 36 -3.61 20.85 3.65
CA ARG A 36 -2.57 19.91 3.22
C ARG A 36 -2.10 20.25 1.81
N ASN A 37 -0.90 20.82 1.72
CA ASN A 37 -0.31 21.23 0.46
C ASN A 37 0.27 20.06 -0.37
N HIS A 38 0.48 18.89 0.25
CA HIS A 38 1.07 17.73 -0.42
C HIS A 38 0.29 16.47 -0.09
N LEU A 39 -0.63 16.11 -0.99
CA LEU A 39 -1.25 14.79 -1.02
C LEU A 39 -0.26 13.81 -1.65
N ARG A 40 0.31 12.92 -0.83
CA ARG A 40 1.14 11.83 -1.36
C ARG A 40 0.23 10.67 -1.75
N SER A 41 0.13 10.46 -3.06
CA SER A 41 -0.60 9.35 -3.63
C SER A 41 0.05 8.01 -3.26
N TRP A 42 -0.66 6.92 -3.54
CA TRP A 42 -0.10 5.57 -3.43
C TRP A 42 1.25 5.42 -4.15
N CYS A 43 1.34 5.96 -5.37
CA CYS A 43 2.56 5.89 -6.17
C CYS A 43 3.69 6.72 -5.57
N ASP A 44 3.42 7.96 -5.13
CA ASP A 44 4.44 8.81 -4.51
C ASP A 44 5.01 8.16 -3.25
N ARG A 45 4.15 7.52 -2.45
CA ARG A 45 4.57 6.80 -1.24
C ARG A 45 5.45 5.60 -1.57
N PHE A 46 5.09 4.83 -2.59
CA PHE A 46 5.92 3.72 -3.06
C PHE A 46 7.28 4.22 -3.57
N GLU A 47 7.28 5.33 -4.30
CA GLU A 47 8.51 5.92 -4.82
C GLU A 47 9.43 6.38 -3.69
N ASP A 48 8.93 7.26 -2.81
CA ASP A 48 9.72 7.86 -1.72
C ASP A 48 10.11 6.85 -0.64
N SER A 49 9.29 5.82 -0.39
CA SER A 49 9.47 4.90 0.74
C SER A 49 10.07 3.55 0.35
N VAL A 50 10.06 3.19 -0.94
CA VAL A 50 10.57 1.89 -1.41
C VAL A 50 11.61 2.06 -2.51
N GLN A 51 11.26 2.73 -3.62
CA GLN A 51 12.14 2.79 -4.79
C GLN A 51 13.36 3.68 -4.57
N GLN A 52 13.16 4.89 -4.02
CA GLN A 52 14.26 5.80 -3.73
C GLN A 52 15.24 5.22 -2.70
N PRO A 53 14.80 4.71 -1.53
CA PRO A 53 15.72 4.08 -0.58
C PRO A 53 16.48 2.88 -1.16
N ARG A 54 15.86 2.10 -2.06
CA ARG A 54 16.54 1.01 -2.78
C ARG A 54 17.65 1.53 -3.68
N ARG A 55 17.38 2.57 -4.49
CA ARG A 55 18.42 3.21 -5.32
C ARG A 55 19.56 3.74 -4.49
N ASP A 56 19.25 4.45 -3.41
CA ASP A 56 20.25 5.03 -2.51
C ASP A 56 21.12 3.95 -1.84
N SER A 57 20.56 2.76 -1.62
CA SER A 57 21.24 1.61 -1.03
C SER A 57 21.88 0.67 -2.07
N GLY A 58 21.81 0.98 -3.37
CA GLY A 58 22.30 0.10 -4.44
C GLY A 58 21.56 -1.24 -4.55
N VAL A 59 20.35 -1.34 -3.98
CA VAL A 59 19.48 -2.51 -4.08
C VAL A 59 18.65 -2.40 -5.34
N GLN A 60 18.42 -3.54 -6.02
CA GLN A 60 17.59 -3.57 -7.22
C GLN A 60 16.19 -2.97 -6.93
N THR A 61 15.80 -2.03 -7.79
CA THR A 61 14.48 -1.40 -7.82
C THR A 61 13.48 -2.28 -8.55
N PHE A 62 12.20 -2.10 -8.23
CA PHE A 62 11.12 -2.77 -8.92
C PHE A 62 11.02 -2.23 -10.34
N ASP A 63 10.85 -3.12 -11.32
CA ASP A 63 10.47 -2.70 -12.67
C ASP A 63 8.95 -2.43 -12.74
N ALA A 64 8.47 -1.94 -13.89
CA ALA A 64 7.06 -1.60 -14.06
C ALA A 64 6.10 -2.80 -13.90
N ARG A 65 6.53 -4.01 -14.30
CA ARG A 65 5.71 -5.23 -14.19
C ARG A 65 5.68 -5.73 -12.76
N GLU A 66 6.82 -5.76 -12.10
CA GLU A 66 6.92 -6.12 -10.69
C GLU A 66 6.13 -5.14 -9.82
N THR A 67 6.26 -3.84 -10.07
CA THR A 67 5.51 -2.79 -9.35
C THR A 67 4.01 -3.02 -9.48
N LYS A 68 3.52 -3.30 -10.69
CA LYS A 68 2.10 -3.60 -10.92
C LYS A 68 1.66 -4.84 -10.15
N ALA A 69 2.39 -5.95 -10.26
CA ALA A 69 2.05 -7.19 -9.56
C ALA A 69 2.09 -7.01 -8.04
N PHE A 70 3.06 -6.24 -7.53
CA PHE A 70 3.16 -5.91 -6.12
C PHE A 70 1.98 -5.08 -5.64
N PHE A 71 1.53 -4.10 -6.42
CA PHE A 71 0.34 -3.30 -6.10
C PHE A 71 -0.94 -4.12 -6.14
N ASP A 72 -1.09 -4.99 -7.13
CA ASP A 72 -2.25 -5.89 -7.26
C ASP A 72 -2.36 -6.84 -6.05
N MET A 73 -1.22 -7.21 -5.43
CA MET A 73 -1.19 -7.99 -4.19
C MET A 73 -1.40 -7.12 -2.94
N LEU A 74 -0.62 -6.05 -2.79
CA LEU A 74 -0.55 -5.28 -1.53
C LEU A 74 -1.79 -4.43 -1.29
N ARG A 75 -2.38 -3.85 -2.36
CA ARG A 75 -3.49 -2.91 -2.20
C ARG A 75 -4.74 -3.57 -1.60
N PRO A 76 -5.19 -4.76 -2.03
CA PRO A 76 -6.29 -5.47 -1.38
C PRO A 76 -5.99 -5.90 0.07
N MET A 77 -4.72 -6.16 0.42
CA MET A 77 -4.33 -6.47 1.81
C MET A 77 -4.61 -5.29 2.76
N LEU A 78 -4.65 -4.07 2.23
CA LEU A 78 -4.87 -2.84 2.99
C LEU A 78 -6.34 -2.37 2.95
N SER A 79 -7.27 -3.19 2.46
CA SER A 79 -8.70 -2.87 2.50
C SER A 79 -9.14 -2.52 3.92
N PHE A 80 -9.94 -1.45 4.04
CA PHE A 80 -10.41 -0.97 5.34
C PHE A 80 -11.20 -2.04 6.09
N ARG A 81 -12.14 -2.68 5.39
CA ARG A 81 -12.90 -3.82 5.91
C ARG A 81 -12.01 -5.06 5.92
N PRO A 82 -11.85 -5.73 7.07
CA PRO A 82 -11.11 -6.98 7.14
C PRO A 82 -11.65 -8.07 6.22
N GLU A 83 -12.98 -8.14 6.06
CA GLU A 83 -13.68 -9.11 5.20
C GLU A 83 -13.38 -8.96 3.70
N ASP A 84 -12.96 -7.76 3.27
CA ASP A 84 -12.57 -7.49 1.88
C ASP A 84 -11.08 -7.83 1.61
N ARG A 85 -10.32 -8.23 2.64
CA ARG A 85 -8.90 -8.58 2.48
C ARG A 85 -8.74 -10.00 1.97
N PRO A 86 -7.75 -10.26 1.11
CA PRO A 86 -7.43 -11.60 0.68
C PRO A 86 -6.93 -12.44 1.86
N THR A 87 -7.23 -13.74 1.81
CA THR A 87 -6.65 -14.72 2.73
C THR A 87 -5.16 -14.89 2.49
N THR A 88 -4.43 -15.40 3.49
CA THR A 88 -3.00 -15.74 3.33
C THR A 88 -2.75 -16.65 2.13
N LYS A 89 -3.63 -17.63 1.89
CA LYS A 89 -3.51 -18.54 0.74
C LYS A 89 -3.54 -17.77 -0.58
N GLN A 90 -4.52 -16.87 -0.76
CA GLN A 90 -4.64 -16.06 -1.98
C GLN A 90 -3.44 -15.12 -2.17
N ILE A 91 -2.89 -14.58 -1.08
CA ILE A 91 -1.67 -13.74 -1.15
C ILE A 91 -0.49 -14.57 -1.63
N LEU A 92 -0.27 -15.77 -1.06
CA LEU A 92 0.80 -16.67 -1.47
C LEU A 92 0.68 -17.12 -2.95
N GLU A 93 -0.55 -17.20 -3.46
CA GLU A 93 -0.86 -17.52 -4.86
C GLU A 93 -0.86 -16.29 -5.79
N SER A 94 -0.58 -15.08 -5.27
CA SER A 94 -0.51 -13.88 -6.08
C SER A 94 0.65 -13.90 -7.06
N GLU A 95 0.51 -13.16 -8.16
CA GLU A 95 1.56 -13.08 -9.19
C GLU A 95 2.90 -12.62 -8.60
N TRP A 96 2.87 -11.61 -7.71
CA TRP A 96 4.09 -11.09 -7.11
C TRP A 96 4.81 -12.13 -6.26
N MET A 97 4.07 -12.87 -5.43
CA MET A 97 4.65 -13.95 -4.61
C MET A 97 5.26 -15.05 -5.47
N LEU A 98 4.53 -15.54 -6.48
CA LEU A 98 4.98 -16.69 -7.27
C LEU A 98 6.17 -16.37 -8.18
N LYS A 99 6.22 -15.16 -8.77
CA LYS A 99 7.26 -14.81 -9.75
C LYS A 99 8.48 -14.11 -9.15
N TRP A 100 8.34 -13.38 -8.04
CA TRP A 100 9.44 -12.61 -7.44
C TRP A 100 9.80 -13.10 -6.04
N ALA A 101 8.84 -13.17 -5.11
CA ALA A 101 9.18 -13.44 -3.70
C ALA A 101 9.63 -14.89 -3.43
N MET A 102 8.86 -15.87 -3.89
CA MET A 102 9.12 -17.29 -3.63
C MET A 102 10.42 -17.79 -4.26
N PRO A 103 10.77 -17.45 -5.51
CA PRO A 103 12.06 -17.82 -6.08
C PRO A 103 13.24 -17.30 -5.25
N GLU A 104 13.19 -16.05 -4.76
CA GLU A 104 14.24 -15.50 -3.90
C GLU A 104 14.29 -16.20 -2.55
N TYR A 105 13.14 -16.50 -1.94
CA TYR A 105 13.09 -17.27 -0.70
C TYR A 105 13.76 -18.65 -0.84
N VAL A 106 13.45 -19.41 -1.88
CA VAL A 106 14.07 -20.73 -2.11
C VAL A 106 15.59 -20.62 -2.26
N LYS A 107 16.08 -19.63 -3.03
CA LYS A 107 17.53 -19.38 -3.16
C LYS A 107 18.22 -19.11 -1.83
N THR A 108 17.52 -18.55 -0.84
CA THR A 108 18.09 -18.33 0.49
C THR A 108 18.12 -19.60 1.33
N GLN A 109 17.17 -20.53 1.13
CA GLN A 109 17.16 -21.83 1.80
C GLN A 109 18.27 -22.75 1.26
N ASP A 110 18.52 -22.73 -0.05
CA ASP A 110 19.59 -23.54 -0.68
C ASP A 110 21.01 -23.06 -0.31
N LYS A 111 21.13 -21.86 0.27
CA LYS A 111 22.39 -21.26 0.74
C LYS A 111 22.63 -21.48 2.24
N ALA A 112 21.67 -22.08 2.95
CA ALA A 112 21.74 -22.38 4.39
C ALA A 112 22.19 -23.83 4.62
#